data_AF-A0A8C4WV94-F1
#
_entry.id   AF-A0A8C4WV94-F1
#
_cell.length_a   1.000
_cell.length_b   1.000
_cell.length_c   1.000
_cell.angle_alpha   90.00
_cell.angle_beta   90.00
_cell.angle_gamma   90.00
#
_symmetry.space_group_name_H-M   'P 1'
#
loop_
_entity.id
_entity.type
_entity.pdbx_description
1 polymer ?
#
loop_
_entity_poly.entity_id
_entity_poly.type
_entity_poly.pdbx_seq_one_letter_code
_entity_poly.pdbx_strand_id
1 'polypeptide(L)'
;MPGEFQKLIDELLDTSNARVVIIFAGEDDIWHVLETAKQANQSGYFLWVGSDSWGAKVSPIVGQDEVAEGAITILPKRTSIEGFDRYLQSRKLENNRRNVWFAEFWEQNFHCKLGKITNRRGSKVSKCTGNELLGRDSEYEQEGKVQFVMDAVYAIAHALHRMHKDLCPNETNLCDRMKPINGSMLLHYIRSVNFTGTCCYLASSRTFTSTVCFVVLS
;
A
#
# COMPACT_ATOMS: atom_id res chain seq x y z
N MET A 1 -2.30 11.63 20.23
CA MET A 1 -3.29 12.52 20.90
C MET A 1 -3.00 13.97 20.52
N PRO A 2 -3.97 14.92 20.57
CA PRO A 2 -3.83 16.27 19.99
C PRO A 2 -2.63 17.11 20.50
N GLY A 3 -2.03 16.77 21.65
CA GLY A 3 -0.88 17.50 22.20
C GLY A 3 0.50 16.96 21.82
N GLU A 4 0.62 15.73 21.30
CA GLU A 4 1.92 15.11 21.05
C GLU A 4 2.62 15.72 19.82
N PHE A 5 1.87 15.97 18.75
CA PHE A 5 2.41 16.61 17.55
C PHE A 5 2.78 18.07 17.81
N GLN A 6 2.01 18.79 18.63
CA GLN A 6 2.38 20.17 19.02
C GLN A 6 3.71 20.18 19.76
N LYS A 7 3.87 19.29 20.75
CA LYS A 7 5.11 19.16 21.50
C LYS A 7 6.30 18.84 20.58
N LEU A 8 6.10 17.96 19.60
CA LEU A 8 7.13 17.66 18.60
C LEU A 8 7.54 18.90 17.80
N ILE A 9 6.57 19.69 17.31
CA ILE A 9 6.88 20.93 16.57
C ILE A 9 7.62 21.94 17.46
N ASP A 10 7.20 22.09 18.72
CA ASP A 10 7.87 22.98 19.67
C ASP A 10 9.33 22.54 19.90
N GLU A 11 9.57 21.24 20.10
CA GLU A 11 10.92 20.67 20.24
C GLU A 11 11.79 20.86 18.98
N LEU A 12 11.18 20.78 17.78
CA LEU A 12 11.87 21.06 16.52
C LEU A 12 12.24 22.55 16.39
N LEU A 13 11.35 23.45 16.82
CA LEU A 13 11.57 24.90 16.78
C LEU A 13 12.62 25.38 17.77
N ASP A 14 12.73 24.70 18.93
CA ASP A 14 13.81 24.93 19.90
C ASP A 14 15.19 24.62 19.29
N THR A 15 15.24 23.79 18.25
CA THR A 15 16.47 23.46 17.52
C THR A 15 16.68 24.38 16.31
N SER A 16 16.86 25.68 16.54
CA SER A 16 16.87 26.73 15.50
C SER A 16 17.90 26.58 14.37
N ASN A 17 18.93 25.75 14.56
CA ASN A 17 19.97 25.48 13.55
C ASN A 17 19.58 24.35 12.59
N ALA A 18 18.60 23.52 12.96
CA ALA A 18 18.11 22.43 12.13
C ALA A 18 16.99 22.93 11.22
N ARG A 19 17.22 22.88 9.91
CA ARG A 19 16.23 23.24 8.88
C ARG A 19 15.64 22.04 8.16
N VAL A 20 16.34 20.91 8.19
CA VAL A 20 15.92 19.69 7.50
C VAL A 20 15.37 18.70 8.52
N VAL A 21 14.15 18.22 8.30
CA VAL A 21 13.50 17.21 9.14
C VAL A 21 13.29 15.95 8.34
N ILE A 22 13.93 14.87 8.76
CA ILE A 22 13.80 13.55 8.13
C ILE A 22 12.70 12.77 8.87
N ILE A 23 11.63 12.42 8.16
CA ILE A 23 10.46 11.75 8.73
C ILE A 23 10.40 10.30 8.27
N PHE A 24 10.47 9.39 9.25
CA PHE A 24 10.18 7.96 9.11
C PHE A 24 8.93 7.64 9.92
N ALA A 25 7.76 7.96 9.37
CA ALA A 25 6.47 7.81 10.05
C ALA A 25 5.38 7.31 9.10
N GLY A 26 4.24 6.90 9.65
CA GLY A 26 3.07 6.53 8.87
C GLY A 26 2.46 7.72 8.12
N GLU A 27 1.59 7.41 7.16
CA GLU A 27 0.89 8.42 6.35
C GLU A 27 0.07 9.40 7.21
N ASP A 28 -0.71 8.87 8.16
CA ASP A 28 -1.54 9.68 9.07
C ASP A 28 -0.68 10.57 10.00
N ASP A 29 0.45 10.05 10.48
CA ASP A 29 1.36 10.80 11.34
C ASP A 29 2.02 11.95 10.57
N ILE A 30 2.44 11.71 9.32
CA ILE A 30 2.99 12.76 8.45
C ILE A 30 1.97 13.86 8.25
N TRP A 31 0.72 13.49 7.94
CA TRP A 31 -0.36 14.46 7.76
C TRP A 31 -0.55 15.33 9.01
N HIS A 32 -0.60 14.72 10.20
CA HIS A 32 -0.73 15.46 11.46
C HIS A 32 0.48 16.34 11.79
N VAL A 33 1.71 15.90 11.48
CA VAL A 33 2.91 16.72 11.66
C VAL A 33 2.87 17.96 10.77
N LEU A 34 2.55 17.78 9.48
CA LEU A 34 2.44 18.89 8.53
C LEU A 34 1.27 19.83 8.88
N GLU A 35 0.14 19.28 9.33
CA GLU A 35 -1.00 20.06 9.81
C GLU A 35 -0.60 20.92 11.02
N THR A 36 0.08 20.32 12.00
CA THR A 36 0.50 21.04 13.21
C THR A 36 1.55 22.11 12.89
N ALA A 37 2.51 21.81 12.01
CA ALA A 37 3.47 22.80 11.52
C ALA A 37 2.77 23.97 10.80
N LYS A 38 1.70 23.69 10.03
CA LYS A 38 0.87 24.72 9.40
C LYS A 38 0.17 25.60 10.45
N GLN A 39 -0.43 24.99 11.46
CA GLN A 39 -1.11 25.70 12.56
C GLN A 39 -0.14 26.56 13.37
N ALA A 40 1.13 26.14 13.49
CA ALA A 40 2.20 26.92 14.10
C ALA A 40 2.79 28.01 13.18
N ASN A 41 2.22 28.23 11.99
CA ASN A 41 2.68 29.18 10.97
C ASN A 41 4.14 28.96 10.52
N GLN A 42 4.57 27.69 10.42
CA GLN A 42 5.93 27.32 10.04
C GLN A 42 6.06 26.88 8.57
N SER A 43 5.21 27.40 7.69
CA SER A 43 5.32 27.19 6.24
C SER A 43 6.65 27.72 5.72
N GLY A 44 7.40 26.91 4.96
CA GLY A 44 8.71 27.26 4.43
C GLY A 44 9.86 27.33 5.46
N TYR A 45 9.60 27.06 6.74
CA TYR A 45 10.65 27.06 7.78
C TYR A 45 11.50 25.79 7.74
N PHE A 46 10.84 24.64 7.56
CA PHE A 46 11.46 23.32 7.48
C PHE A 46 11.48 22.80 6.04
N LEU A 47 12.54 22.09 5.68
CA LEU A 47 12.62 21.23 4.51
C LEU A 47 12.35 19.79 4.94
N TRP A 48 11.28 19.21 4.42
CA TRP A 48 10.87 17.85 4.80
C TRP A 48 11.53 16.81 3.91
N VAL A 49 12.04 15.75 4.53
CA VAL A 49 12.54 14.56 3.82
C VAL A 49 11.75 13.34 4.27
N GLY A 50 10.87 12.83 3.40
CA GLY A 50 9.95 11.74 3.71
C GLY A 50 10.43 10.36 3.24
N SER A 51 10.14 9.33 4.03
CA SER A 51 10.30 7.92 3.63
C SER A 51 9.27 7.45 2.57
N ASP A 52 9.30 6.16 2.23
CA ASP A 52 8.41 5.53 1.25
C ASP A 52 6.93 5.48 1.66
N SER A 53 6.64 5.74 2.94
CA SER A 53 5.28 5.96 3.44
C SER A 53 4.63 7.21 2.82
N TRP A 54 5.42 8.25 2.54
CA TRP A 54 4.98 9.41 1.77
C TRP A 54 5.11 9.13 0.27
N GLY A 55 6.33 8.85 -0.20
CA GLY A 55 6.59 8.55 -1.60
C GLY A 55 5.93 9.55 -2.56
N ALA A 56 5.15 9.04 -3.52
CA ALA A 56 4.39 9.85 -4.48
C ALA A 56 2.90 10.01 -4.12
N LYS A 57 2.51 9.72 -2.89
CA LYS A 57 1.10 9.81 -2.47
C LYS A 57 0.70 11.25 -2.22
N VAL A 58 -0.53 11.59 -2.59
CA VAL A 58 -1.14 12.89 -2.33
C VAL A 58 -1.73 12.97 -0.92
N SER A 59 -2.20 11.85 -0.38
CA SER A 59 -2.91 11.79 0.90
C SER A 59 -2.18 12.40 2.11
N PRO A 60 -0.84 12.27 2.31
CA PRO A 60 -0.17 12.90 3.44
C PRO A 60 -0.14 14.44 3.40
N ILE A 61 -0.42 15.05 2.24
CA ILE A 61 -0.28 16.50 2.02
C ILE A 61 -1.60 17.22 1.72
N VAL A 62 -2.73 16.51 1.66
CA VAL A 62 -4.03 17.11 1.33
C VAL A 62 -4.41 18.19 2.34
N GLY A 63 -4.32 19.45 1.91
CA GLY A 63 -4.63 20.63 2.72
C GLY A 63 -3.41 21.26 3.42
N GLN A 64 -2.22 20.70 3.23
CA GLN A 64 -0.94 21.15 3.79
C GLN A 64 0.10 21.45 2.70
N ASP A 65 -0.34 21.69 1.46
CA ASP A 65 0.52 21.87 0.29
C ASP A 65 1.63 22.93 0.51
N GLU A 66 1.29 24.05 1.13
CA GLU A 66 2.22 25.15 1.44
C GLU A 66 3.33 24.76 2.43
N VAL A 67 3.06 23.85 3.36
CA VAL A 67 4.07 23.38 4.34
C VAL A 67 4.94 22.29 3.74
N ALA A 68 4.36 21.49 2.84
CA ALA A 68 5.05 20.41 2.14
C ALA A 68 5.85 20.90 0.92
N GLU A 69 5.75 22.17 0.54
CA GLU A 69 6.43 22.72 -0.63
C GLU A 69 7.96 22.49 -0.54
N GLY A 70 8.53 21.94 -1.62
CA GLY A 70 9.95 21.61 -1.69
C GLY A 70 10.37 20.32 -0.99
N ALA A 71 9.44 19.57 -0.39
CA ALA A 71 9.73 18.29 0.25
C ALA A 71 10.38 17.28 -0.71
N ILE A 72 11.32 16.50 -0.19
CA ILE A 72 12.00 15.42 -0.90
C ILE A 72 11.48 14.11 -0.34
N THR A 73 10.96 13.23 -1.18
CA THR A 73 10.46 11.92 -0.74
C THR A 73 11.16 10.79 -1.47
N ILE A 74 11.20 9.64 -0.83
CA ILE A 74 11.77 8.43 -1.40
C ILE A 74 10.62 7.53 -1.83
N LEU A 75 10.68 6.97 -3.03
CA LEU A 75 9.75 5.93 -3.48
C LEU A 75 10.54 4.81 -4.15
N PRO A 76 10.40 3.55 -3.69
CA PRO A 76 10.96 2.41 -4.40
C PRO A 76 10.45 2.37 -5.83
N LYS A 77 11.35 2.05 -6.78
CA LYS A 77 10.97 1.92 -8.19
C LYS A 77 9.86 0.87 -8.32
N ARG A 78 8.74 1.28 -8.92
CA ARG A 78 7.54 0.48 -9.11
C ARG A 78 7.08 0.55 -10.56
N THR A 79 6.32 -0.45 -10.99
CA THR A 79 5.64 -0.45 -12.28
C THR A 79 4.18 -0.81 -12.10
N SER A 80 3.31 -0.08 -12.80
CA SER A 80 1.88 -0.35 -12.77
C SER A 80 1.58 -1.69 -13.44
N ILE A 81 0.72 -2.49 -12.82
CA ILE A 81 0.31 -3.79 -13.35
C ILE A 81 -1.05 -3.63 -14.04
N GLU A 82 -1.05 -3.52 -15.38
CA GLU A 82 -2.28 -3.34 -16.17
C GLU A 82 -3.31 -4.47 -15.96
N GLY A 83 -2.83 -5.70 -15.70
CA GLY A 83 -3.70 -6.83 -15.38
C GLY A 83 -4.48 -6.61 -14.08
N PHE A 84 -3.86 -5.95 -13.10
CA PHE A 84 -4.51 -5.60 -11.83
C PHE A 84 -5.54 -4.49 -12.04
N ASP A 85 -5.20 -3.45 -12.82
CA ASP A 85 -6.13 -2.36 -13.13
C ASP A 85 -7.40 -2.88 -13.80
N ARG A 86 -7.24 -3.69 -14.86
CA ARG A 86 -8.37 -4.33 -15.55
C ARG A 86 -9.19 -5.22 -14.61
N TYR A 87 -8.52 -5.98 -13.74
CA TYR A 87 -9.19 -6.82 -12.77
C TYR A 87 -10.02 -6.00 -11.78
N LEU A 88 -9.46 -4.93 -11.21
CA LEU A 88 -10.10 -4.13 -10.18
C LEU A 88 -11.23 -3.26 -10.76
N GLN A 89 -11.00 -2.61 -11.90
CA GLN A 89 -11.99 -1.77 -12.59
C GLN A 89 -13.19 -2.58 -13.11
N SER A 90 -13.02 -3.88 -13.37
CA SER A 90 -14.13 -4.77 -13.75
C SER A 90 -14.95 -5.29 -12.56
N ARG A 91 -14.55 -5.02 -11.31
CA ARG A 91 -15.31 -5.43 -10.12
C ARG A 91 -16.55 -4.55 -9.95
N LYS A 92 -17.68 -5.22 -9.72
CA LYS A 92 -18.97 -4.64 -9.36
C LYS A 92 -19.51 -5.33 -8.11
N LEU A 93 -20.44 -4.69 -7.41
CA LEU A 93 -21.09 -5.28 -6.24
C LEU A 93 -21.72 -6.66 -6.54
N GLU A 94 -22.22 -6.84 -7.76
CA GLU A 94 -22.85 -8.09 -8.20
C GLU A 94 -21.84 -9.24 -8.34
N ASN A 95 -20.62 -8.95 -8.79
CA ASN A 95 -19.62 -9.96 -9.18
C ASN A 95 -18.48 -10.15 -8.15
N ASN A 96 -18.48 -9.37 -7.06
CA ASN A 96 -17.43 -9.41 -6.04
C ASN A 96 -17.98 -9.67 -4.63
N ARG A 97 -18.62 -10.83 -4.43
CA ARG A 97 -19.16 -11.24 -3.12
C ARG A 97 -18.13 -11.82 -2.16
N ARG A 98 -16.91 -12.14 -2.64
CA ARG A 98 -15.85 -12.74 -1.83
C ARG A 98 -15.23 -11.73 -0.86
N ASN A 99 -15.15 -10.46 -1.24
CA ASN A 99 -14.59 -9.41 -0.40
C ASN A 99 -15.70 -8.78 0.44
N VAL A 100 -15.68 -9.04 1.75
CA VAL A 100 -16.69 -8.56 2.70
C VAL A 100 -16.68 -7.04 2.89
N TRP A 101 -15.55 -6.38 2.63
CA TRP A 101 -15.41 -4.93 2.73
C TRP A 101 -15.78 -4.19 1.44
N PHE A 102 -16.09 -4.92 0.36
CA PHE A 102 -16.32 -4.30 -0.94
C PHE A 102 -17.56 -3.39 -0.97
N ALA A 103 -18.58 -3.70 -0.17
CA ALA A 103 -19.76 -2.85 -0.04
C ALA A 103 -19.43 -1.51 0.63
N GLU A 104 -18.64 -1.53 1.71
CA GLU A 104 -18.20 -0.32 2.41
C GLU A 104 -17.29 0.54 1.53
N PHE A 105 -16.33 -0.09 0.86
CA PHE A 105 -15.48 0.56 -0.14
C PHE A 105 -16.32 1.26 -1.21
N TRP A 106 -17.35 0.59 -1.74
CA TRP A 106 -18.21 1.15 -2.79
C TRP A 106 -18.93 2.43 -2.34
N GLU A 107 -19.50 2.42 -1.12
CA GLU A 107 -20.17 3.60 -0.56
C GLU A 107 -19.21 4.78 -0.37
N GLN A 108 -18.00 4.50 0.16
CA GLN A 108 -17.01 5.53 0.43
C GLN A 108 -16.45 6.12 -0.87
N ASN A 109 -16.07 5.27 -1.82
CA ASN A 109 -15.41 5.65 -3.06
C ASN A 109 -16.34 6.40 -4.04
N PHE A 110 -17.62 6.02 -4.10
CA PHE A 110 -18.60 6.68 -4.97
C PHE A 110 -19.49 7.69 -4.21
N HIS A 111 -19.21 7.94 -2.92
CA HIS A 111 -19.96 8.85 -2.06
C HIS A 111 -21.48 8.62 -2.07
N CYS A 112 -21.89 7.36 -2.06
CA CYS A 112 -23.28 6.92 -2.14
C CYS A 112 -23.63 5.94 -1.01
N LYS A 113 -24.92 5.59 -0.86
CA LYS A 113 -25.37 4.60 0.13
C LYS A 113 -26.08 3.40 -0.48
N LEU A 114 -25.73 2.21 0.00
CA LEU A 114 -26.35 0.93 -0.31
C LEU A 114 -27.51 0.69 0.67
N GLY A 115 -28.71 0.42 0.13
CA GLY A 115 -29.91 0.17 0.93
C GLY A 115 -30.93 1.31 0.94
N LYS A 116 -31.78 1.35 1.97
CA LYS A 116 -32.84 2.35 2.10
C LYS A 116 -32.26 3.65 2.67
N ILE A 117 -32.28 4.71 1.87
CA ILE A 117 -31.96 6.06 2.35
C ILE A 117 -33.11 6.50 3.26
N THR A 118 -32.87 6.58 4.57
CA THR A 118 -33.73 7.39 5.43
C THR A 118 -33.42 8.84 5.12
N ASN A 119 -34.28 9.49 4.33
CA ASN A 119 -34.17 10.92 4.03
C ASN A 119 -34.28 11.73 5.34
N ARG A 120 -33.16 11.88 6.06
CA ARG A 120 -33.03 12.92 7.08
C ARG A 120 -32.95 14.24 6.32
N ARG A 121 -33.89 15.14 6.58
CA ARG A 121 -33.97 16.47 5.95
C ARG A 121 -32.59 17.14 6.04
N GLY A 122 -31.95 17.37 4.89
CA GLY A 122 -30.65 18.04 4.78
C GLY A 122 -29.46 17.19 4.31
N SER A 123 -29.56 15.85 4.29
CA SER A 123 -28.48 15.00 3.76
C SER A 123 -28.72 14.65 2.29
N LYS A 124 -27.90 15.19 1.38
CA LYS A 124 -27.98 15.01 -0.08
C LYS A 124 -27.19 13.78 -0.56
N VAL A 125 -27.26 12.67 0.19
CA VAL A 125 -26.51 11.45 -0.15
C VAL A 125 -27.29 10.64 -1.19
N SER A 126 -26.66 10.34 -2.33
CA SER A 126 -27.26 9.59 -3.42
C SER A 126 -27.31 8.09 -3.11
N LYS A 127 -28.23 7.38 -3.76
CA LYS A 127 -28.31 5.91 -3.68
C LYS A 127 -27.32 5.31 -4.66
N CYS A 128 -26.53 4.34 -4.24
CA CYS A 128 -25.70 3.58 -5.17
C CYS A 128 -26.57 2.76 -6.11
N THR A 129 -26.22 2.75 -7.39
CA THR A 129 -26.83 1.97 -8.47
C THR A 129 -26.23 0.57 -8.58
N GLY A 130 -24.97 0.39 -8.14
CA GLY A 130 -24.18 -0.82 -8.32
C GLY A 130 -23.55 -0.97 -9.71
N ASN A 131 -23.74 0.02 -10.58
CA ASN A 131 -23.20 0.07 -11.93
C ASN A 131 -22.12 1.15 -12.12
N GLU A 132 -21.76 1.84 -11.03
CA GLU A 132 -20.65 2.79 -11.03
C GLU A 132 -19.34 2.11 -11.49
N LEU A 133 -18.49 2.88 -12.15
CA LEU A 133 -17.24 2.41 -12.74
C LEU A 133 -16.05 3.14 -12.12
N LEU A 134 -15.13 2.37 -11.53
CA LEU A 134 -13.88 2.87 -10.97
C LEU A 134 -13.02 3.50 -12.08
N GLY A 135 -12.52 4.72 -11.86
CA GLY A 135 -11.77 5.50 -12.85
C GLY A 135 -12.62 6.31 -13.83
N ARG A 136 -13.95 6.13 -13.85
CA ARG A 136 -14.89 6.97 -14.62
C ARG A 136 -15.80 7.79 -13.71
N ASP A 137 -16.45 7.11 -12.76
CA ASP A 137 -17.40 7.72 -11.82
C ASP A 137 -16.75 8.02 -10.45
N SER A 138 -15.47 7.67 -10.30
CA SER A 138 -14.61 7.98 -9.16
C SER A 138 -13.15 8.05 -9.62
N GLU A 139 -12.32 8.78 -8.88
CA GLU A 139 -10.88 8.81 -9.11
C GLU A 139 -10.27 7.43 -8.86
N TYR A 140 -9.25 7.08 -9.65
CA TYR A 140 -8.54 5.83 -9.52
C TYR A 140 -7.07 6.01 -9.84
N GLU A 141 -6.23 5.73 -8.85
CA GLU A 141 -4.80 5.56 -9.00
C GLU A 141 -4.42 4.19 -8.43
N GLN A 142 -3.60 3.43 -9.17
CA GLN A 142 -3.12 2.15 -8.66
C GLN A 142 -2.18 2.39 -7.47
N GLU A 143 -2.48 1.74 -6.34
CA GLU A 143 -1.60 1.77 -5.17
C GLU A 143 -0.20 1.27 -5.55
N GLY A 144 0.82 2.03 -5.16
CA GLY A 144 2.18 1.81 -5.61
C GLY A 144 2.82 0.51 -5.17
N LYS A 145 2.26 -0.12 -4.14
CA LYS A 145 2.79 -1.33 -3.54
C LYS A 145 2.20 -2.61 -4.12
N VAL A 146 1.26 -2.50 -5.08
CA VAL A 146 0.59 -3.66 -5.72
C VAL A 146 1.59 -4.64 -6.32
N GLN A 147 2.65 -4.16 -6.99
CA GLN A 147 3.67 -5.02 -7.56
C GLN A 147 4.36 -5.89 -6.51
N PHE A 148 4.78 -5.29 -5.38
CA PHE A 148 5.47 -6.02 -4.32
C PHE A 148 4.56 -7.09 -3.68
N VAL A 149 3.25 -6.81 -3.54
CA VAL A 149 2.28 -7.78 -3.04
C VAL A 149 2.13 -8.96 -4.02
N MET A 150 1.99 -8.68 -5.32
CA MET A 150 1.93 -9.72 -6.35
C MET A 150 3.19 -10.58 -6.33
N ASP A 151 4.37 -9.95 -6.33
CA ASP A 151 5.67 -10.61 -6.31
C ASP A 151 5.84 -11.50 -5.07
N ALA A 152 5.35 -11.08 -3.90
CA ALA A 152 5.35 -11.90 -2.68
C ALA A 152 4.45 -13.15 -2.81
N VAL A 153 3.25 -13.01 -3.39
CA VAL A 153 2.36 -14.16 -3.65
C VAL A 153 3.00 -15.14 -4.63
N TYR A 154 3.60 -14.64 -5.71
CA TYR A 154 4.33 -15.49 -6.66
C TYR A 154 5.54 -16.17 -6.03
N ALA A 155 6.27 -15.49 -5.13
CA ALA A 155 7.40 -16.10 -4.43
C ALA A 155 6.96 -17.33 -3.62
N ILE A 156 5.86 -17.24 -2.89
CA ILE A 156 5.29 -18.37 -2.14
C ILE A 156 4.82 -19.47 -3.09
N ALA A 157 4.14 -19.12 -4.19
CA ALA A 157 3.69 -20.08 -5.19
C ALA A 157 4.87 -20.85 -5.82
N HIS A 158 5.96 -20.15 -6.17
CA HIS A 158 7.18 -20.76 -6.69
C HIS A 158 7.88 -21.65 -5.65
N ALA A 159 7.91 -21.25 -4.38
CA ALA A 159 8.46 -22.06 -3.30
C ALA A 159 7.68 -23.37 -3.13
N LEU A 160 6.35 -23.29 -3.08
CA LEU A 160 5.47 -24.46 -2.96
C LEU A 160 5.58 -25.37 -4.17
N HIS A 161 5.68 -24.81 -5.38
CA HIS A 161 5.88 -25.58 -6.61
C HIS A 161 7.20 -26.35 -6.62
N ARG A 162 8.30 -25.72 -6.20
CA ARG A 162 9.60 -26.39 -6.07
C ARG A 162 9.56 -27.49 -5.00
N MET A 163 9.00 -27.18 -3.84
CA MET A 163 8.81 -28.15 -2.77
C MET A 163 7.98 -29.36 -3.22
N HIS A 164 6.92 -29.13 -3.99
CA HIS A 164 6.08 -30.20 -4.54
C HIS A 164 6.83 -31.07 -5.55
N LYS A 165 7.59 -30.47 -6.47
CA LYS A 165 8.42 -31.22 -7.42
C LYS A 165 9.45 -32.13 -6.73
N ASP A 166 10.06 -31.64 -5.66
CA ASP A 166 11.11 -32.37 -4.95
C ASP A 166 10.56 -33.47 -4.03
N LEU A 167 9.41 -33.23 -3.39
CA LEU A 167 8.82 -34.16 -2.41
C LEU A 167 7.77 -35.09 -2.98
N CYS A 168 7.10 -34.72 -4.06
CA CYS A 168 6.01 -35.48 -4.66
C CYS A 168 6.30 -35.73 -6.16
N PRO A 169 7.43 -36.39 -6.51
CA PRO A 169 7.77 -36.64 -7.91
C PRO A 169 6.68 -37.51 -8.57
N ASN A 170 6.28 -37.11 -9.78
CA ASN A 170 5.25 -37.78 -10.59
C ASN A 170 3.82 -37.78 -10.02
N GLU A 171 3.56 -37.04 -8.95
CA GLU A 171 2.20 -36.80 -8.46
C GLU A 171 1.70 -35.44 -8.91
N THR A 172 0.43 -35.32 -9.28
CA THR A 172 -0.22 -34.03 -9.55
C THR A 172 -0.82 -33.41 -8.29
N ASN A 173 -1.16 -34.24 -7.31
CA ASN A 173 -1.74 -33.84 -6.04
C ASN A 173 -0.68 -33.71 -4.95
N LEU A 174 -1.09 -33.21 -3.78
CA LEU A 174 -0.25 -33.21 -2.58
C LEU A 174 -0.07 -34.64 -2.06
N CYS A 175 1.18 -35.09 -1.98
CA CYS A 175 1.57 -36.37 -1.36
C CYS A 175 1.65 -36.26 0.18
N ASP A 176 1.80 -37.40 0.86
CA ASP A 176 1.85 -37.46 2.33
C ASP A 176 3.02 -36.68 2.94
N ARG A 177 4.12 -36.52 2.18
CA ARG A 177 5.29 -35.71 2.58
C ARG A 177 5.00 -34.20 2.67
N MET A 178 3.87 -33.74 2.13
CA MET A 178 3.39 -32.36 2.22
C MET A 178 2.10 -32.23 3.05
N LYS A 179 1.68 -33.27 3.75
CA LYS A 179 0.46 -33.30 4.55
C LYS A 179 0.76 -33.69 6.01
N PRO A 180 0.88 -32.72 6.95
CA PRO A 180 0.88 -31.27 6.74
C PRO A 180 2.21 -30.75 6.19
N ILE A 181 2.21 -29.52 5.68
CA ILE A 181 3.43 -28.85 5.22
C ILE A 181 4.30 -28.53 6.44
N ASN A 182 5.57 -28.94 6.39
CA ASN A 182 6.57 -28.55 7.38
C ASN A 182 7.05 -27.10 7.12
N GLY A 183 6.78 -26.19 8.06
CA GLY A 183 7.11 -24.77 7.92
C GLY A 183 8.62 -24.46 7.80
N SER A 184 9.48 -25.21 8.49
CA SER A 184 10.94 -25.03 8.38
C SER A 184 11.45 -25.44 7.00
N MET A 185 10.88 -26.51 6.44
CA MET A 185 11.19 -26.94 5.07
C MET A 185 10.65 -25.95 4.04
N LEU A 186 9.42 -25.46 4.20
CA LEU A 186 8.88 -24.42 3.33
C LEU A 186 9.74 -23.15 3.35
N LEU A 187 10.21 -22.71 4.53
CA LEU A 187 11.10 -21.56 4.66
C LEU A 187 12.42 -21.74 3.88
N HIS A 188 12.96 -22.96 3.86
CA HIS A 188 14.13 -23.27 3.03
C HIS A 188 13.84 -23.06 1.54
N TYR A 189 12.69 -23.55 1.05
CA TYR A 189 12.29 -23.32 -0.34
C TYR A 189 12.10 -21.84 -0.64
N ILE A 190 11.38 -21.10 0.23
CA ILE A 190 11.15 -19.65 0.09
C ILE A 190 12.48 -18.87 -0.04
N ARG A 191 13.47 -19.18 0.81
CA ARG A 191 14.79 -18.52 0.78
C ARG A 191 15.63 -18.82 -0.48
N SER A 192 15.26 -19.84 -1.24
CA SER A 192 15.95 -20.26 -2.47
C SER A 192 15.18 -19.90 -3.75
N VAL A 193 14.06 -19.19 -3.61
CA VAL A 193 13.23 -18.77 -4.75
C VAL A 193 14.00 -17.82 -5.66
N ASN A 194 13.98 -18.14 -6.95
CA ASN A 194 14.48 -17.30 -8.03
C ASN A 194 13.53 -17.44 -9.21
N PHE A 195 12.93 -16.34 -9.65
CA PHE A 195 12.01 -16.28 -10.78
C PHE A 195 12.00 -14.88 -11.40
N THR A 196 11.60 -14.78 -12.66
CA THR A 196 11.36 -13.49 -13.29
C THR A 196 9.96 -13.02 -12.92
N GLY A 197 9.87 -11.92 -12.19
CA GLY A 197 8.60 -11.27 -11.86
C GLY A 197 8.05 -10.42 -13.01
N THR A 198 6.89 -9.82 -12.79
CA THR A 198 6.12 -9.10 -13.83
C THR A 198 6.86 -7.88 -14.40
N CYS A 199 7.76 -7.27 -13.63
CA CYS A 199 8.55 -6.11 -14.07
C CYS A 199 10.07 -6.34 -14.06
N CYS A 200 10.59 -7.23 -13.20
CA CYS A 200 12.03 -7.40 -12.97
C CYS A 200 12.35 -8.84 -12.51
N TYR A 201 13.63 -9.22 -12.60
CA TYR A 201 14.14 -10.44 -11.97
C TYR A 201 14.03 -10.37 -10.43
N LEU A 202 13.45 -11.40 -9.82
CA LEU A 202 13.25 -11.53 -8.38
C LEU A 202 14.08 -12.71 -7.86
N ALA A 203 14.93 -12.43 -6.88
CA ALA A 203 15.71 -13.44 -6.18
C ALA A 203 15.68 -13.17 -4.68
N SER A 204 15.50 -14.23 -3.89
CA SER A 204 15.70 -14.17 -2.44
C SER A 204 17.20 -14.18 -2.15
N SER A 205 17.69 -13.21 -1.36
CA SER A 205 19.10 -13.07 -0.98
C SER A 205 19.21 -12.50 0.43
N ARG A 206 20.31 -12.82 1.12
CA ARG A 206 20.68 -12.18 2.41
C ARG A 206 21.39 -10.83 2.22
N THR A 207 21.71 -10.45 0.98
CA THR A 207 22.52 -9.27 0.64
C THR A 207 21.89 -8.50 -0.53
N PHE A 208 21.84 -7.17 -0.39
CA PHE A 208 21.33 -6.23 -1.39
C PHE A 208 22.27 -6.15 -2.60
N THR A 209 21.77 -6.44 -3.80
CA THR A 209 22.48 -6.21 -5.07
C THR A 209 21.55 -5.49 -6.03
N SER A 210 22.11 -4.51 -6.74
CA SER A 210 21.45 -3.37 -7.41
C SER A 210 20.49 -3.69 -8.57
N THR A 211 20.20 -4.96 -8.85
CA THR A 211 19.39 -5.39 -10.00
C THR A 211 18.20 -6.27 -9.62
N VAL A 212 18.00 -6.53 -8.32
CA VAL A 212 16.99 -7.47 -7.81
C VAL A 212 15.97 -6.73 -6.95
N CYS A 213 14.68 -6.88 -7.24
CA CYS A 213 13.63 -6.48 -6.30
C CYS A 213 13.57 -7.54 -5.19
N PHE A 214 13.75 -7.13 -3.94
CA PHE A 214 13.78 -8.05 -2.80
C PHE A 214 12.39 -8.19 -2.19
N VAL A 215 11.95 -9.45 -2.00
CA VAL A 215 10.92 -9.74 -1.00
C VAL A 215 11.65 -9.80 0.34
N VAL A 216 11.59 -8.72 1.11
CA VAL A 216 12.10 -8.72 2.49
C VAL A 216 11.13 -9.54 3.33
N LEU A 217 11.51 -10.78 3.63
CA LEU A 217 10.84 -11.59 4.63
C LEU A 217 11.61 -11.39 5.94
N SER A 218 11.10 -10.49 6.78
CA SER A 218 11.56 -10.27 8.15
C SER A 218 11.32 -11.49 9.02
#